data_AF-A0A432QQI5-F1
#
_entry.id   AF-A0A432QQI5-F1
#
_cell.length_a   1.000
_cell.length_b   1.000
_cell.length_c   1.000
_cell.angle_alpha   90.00
_cell.angle_beta   90.00
_cell.angle_gamma   90.00
#
_symmetry.space_group_name_H-M   'P 1'
#
loop_
_entity.id
_entity.type
_entity.pdbx_description
1 polymer ?
#
loop_
_entity_poly.entity_id
_entity_poly.type
_entity_poly.pdbx_seq_one_letter_code
_entity_poly.pdbx_strand_id
1 'polypeptide(L)'
;MNGYPKHLNTKADYEYIEKHYPDEYEEEMRKLWNTKDNYFAVRTLGGNEIGINDERMKVVESIANDGTIERVQMRLEQDPNSKMVRLGFSVNENISAPRETGE
;
A
#
# COMPACT_ATOMS: atom_id res chain seq x y z
N MET A 1 -7.59 -32.78 0.27
CA MET A 1 -7.86 -31.78 1.32
C MET A 1 -7.61 -30.42 0.71
N ASN A 2 -8.66 -29.64 0.43
CA ASN A 2 -8.46 -28.25 0.02
C ASN A 2 -8.35 -27.42 1.30
N GLY A 3 -7.11 -27.25 1.78
CA GLY A 3 -6.81 -26.34 2.88
C GLY A 3 -6.72 -24.88 2.39
N TYR A 4 -6.56 -23.96 3.32
CA TYR A 4 -6.38 -22.54 3.01
C TYR A 4 -5.18 -22.34 2.05
N PRO A 5 -5.34 -21.56 0.96
CA PRO A 5 -4.26 -21.32 0.02
C PRO A 5 -3.08 -20.62 0.71
N LYS A 6 -1.88 -21.18 0.59
CA LYS A 6 -0.66 -20.60 1.18
C LYS A 6 -0.27 -19.25 0.58
N HIS A 7 -0.67 -18.98 -0.66
CA HIS A 7 -0.32 -17.76 -1.39
C HIS A 7 -1.51 -17.28 -2.22
N LEU A 8 -1.97 -16.06 -1.94
CA LEU A 8 -3.00 -15.40 -2.75
C LEU A 8 -2.34 -14.58 -3.84
N ASN A 9 -2.05 -15.17 -4.99
CA ASN A 9 -1.32 -14.52 -6.08
C ASN A 9 -2.15 -14.31 -7.35
N THR A 10 -3.37 -14.83 -7.38
CA THR A 10 -4.29 -14.68 -8.50
C THR A 10 -5.67 -14.24 -8.00
N LYS A 11 -6.46 -13.62 -8.87
CA LYS A 11 -7.85 -13.25 -8.55
C LYS A 11 -8.68 -14.46 -8.12
N ALA A 12 -8.45 -15.61 -8.75
CA ALA A 12 -9.12 -16.86 -8.43
C ALA A 12 -8.84 -17.34 -6.99
N ASP A 13 -7.64 -17.09 -6.45
CA ASP A 13 -7.35 -17.39 -5.03
C ASP A 13 -8.22 -16.54 -4.10
N TYR A 14 -8.41 -15.25 -4.42
CA TYR A 14 -9.29 -14.36 -3.67
C TYR A 14 -10.77 -14.77 -3.77
N GLU A 15 -11.24 -15.16 -4.96
CA GLU A 15 -12.61 -15.68 -5.16
C GLU A 15 -12.83 -17.02 -4.45
N TYR A 16 -11.77 -17.84 -4.31
CA TYR A 16 -11.84 -19.09 -3.57
C TYR A 16 -12.00 -18.84 -2.07
N ILE A 17 -11.16 -17.98 -1.49
CA ILE A 17 -11.29 -17.66 -0.06
C ILE A 17 -12.56 -16.87 0.24
N GLU A 18 -13.07 -16.03 -0.66
CA GLU A 18 -14.37 -15.37 -0.49
C GLU A 18 -15.50 -16.39 -0.24
N LYS A 19 -15.48 -17.50 -0.99
CA LYS A 19 -16.50 -18.56 -0.91
C LYS A 19 -16.29 -19.54 0.23
N HIS A 20 -15.03 -19.81 0.60
CA HIS A 20 -14.68 -20.87 1.54
C HIS A 20 -14.21 -20.36 2.92
N TYR A 21 -13.72 -19.12 2.99
CA TYR A 21 -13.09 -18.48 4.16
C TYR A 21 -13.41 -16.97 4.21
N PRO A 22 -14.68 -16.57 4.36
CA PRO A 22 -15.10 -15.18 4.26
C PRO A 22 -14.45 -14.25 5.30
N ASP A 23 -14.24 -14.72 6.54
CA ASP A 23 -13.52 -13.95 7.57
C ASP A 23 -12.08 -13.62 7.15
N GLU A 24 -11.35 -14.62 6.62
CA GLU A 24 -9.98 -14.42 6.14
C GLU A 24 -9.94 -13.54 4.88
N TYR A 25 -10.95 -13.66 4.01
CA TYR A 25 -11.06 -12.86 2.79
C TYR A 25 -11.06 -11.36 3.09
N GLU A 26 -11.80 -10.92 4.12
CA GLU A 26 -11.81 -9.51 4.51
C GLU A 26 -10.43 -9.02 4.96
N GLU A 27 -9.72 -9.81 5.76
CA GLU A 27 -8.37 -9.45 6.22
C GLU A 27 -7.37 -9.39 5.06
N GLU A 28 -7.42 -10.37 4.16
CA GLU A 28 -6.52 -10.43 3.01
C GLU A 28 -6.84 -9.37 1.95
N MET A 29 -8.11 -9.01 1.78
CA MET A 29 -8.53 -7.87 0.98
C MET A 29 -8.03 -6.56 1.58
N ARG A 30 -8.12 -6.36 2.91
CA ARG A 30 -7.56 -5.18 3.58
C ARG A 30 -6.04 -5.10 3.39
N LYS A 31 -5.33 -6.21 3.55
CA LYS A 31 -3.88 -6.27 3.26
C LYS A 31 -3.60 -5.91 1.81
N LEU A 32 -4.37 -6.46 0.86
CA LEU A 32 -4.23 -6.12 -0.56
C LEU A 32 -4.46 -4.62 -0.81
N TRP A 33 -5.49 -4.04 -0.18
CA TRP A 33 -5.77 -2.61 -0.28
C TRP A 33 -4.66 -1.75 0.29
N ASN A 34 -4.05 -2.17 1.41
CA ASN A 34 -2.93 -1.45 1.99
C ASN A 34 -1.66 -1.49 1.10
N THR A 35 -1.58 -2.44 0.15
CA THR A 35 -0.50 -2.44 -0.85
C THR A 35 -0.75 -1.53 -2.05
N LYS A 36 -1.95 -0.91 -2.15
CA LYS A 36 -2.31 -0.04 -3.28
C LYS A 36 -1.54 1.29 -3.26
N ASP A 37 -1.20 1.76 -2.06
CA ASP A 37 -0.52 3.02 -1.86
C ASP A 37 0.94 2.75 -1.49
N ASN A 38 1.84 3.53 -2.06
CA ASN A 38 3.24 3.48 -1.69
C ASN A 38 3.81 4.89 -1.57
N TYR A 39 4.87 5.02 -0.79
CA TYR A 39 5.56 6.30 -0.61
C TYR A 39 6.57 6.48 -1.74
N PHE A 40 6.33 7.46 -2.60
CA PHE A 40 7.22 7.84 -3.68
C PHE A 40 8.01 9.09 -3.31
N ALA A 41 9.30 9.10 -3.62
CA ALA A 41 10.16 10.27 -3.43
C ALA A 41 9.72 11.38 -4.40
N VAL A 42 9.24 12.49 -3.85
CA VAL A 42 8.81 13.66 -4.63
C VAL A 42 9.99 14.59 -4.86
N ARG A 43 10.78 14.85 -3.82
CA ARG A 43 11.92 15.75 -3.88
C ARG A 43 12.87 15.55 -2.71
N THR A 44 14.14 15.90 -2.93
CA THR A 44 15.10 16.10 -1.84
C THR A 44 14.89 17.48 -1.23
N LEU A 45 15.02 17.56 0.09
CA LEU A 45 14.95 18.78 0.89
C LEU A 45 16.37 19.27 1.14
N GLY A 46 16.62 20.54 0.85
CA GLY A 46 17.85 21.21 1.26
C GLY A 46 17.99 21.29 2.79
N GLY A 47 19.20 21.55 3.27
CA GLY A 47 19.51 21.56 4.72
C GLY A 47 18.63 22.48 5.58
N ASN A 48 18.09 23.55 4.99
CA ASN A 48 17.21 24.51 5.67
C ASN A 48 15.72 24.35 5.29
N GLU A 49 15.36 23.34 4.49
CA GLU A 49 13.97 23.12 4.10
C GLU A 49 13.23 22.29 5.16
N ILE A 50 12.06 22.79 5.55
CA ILE A 50 11.14 22.08 6.43
C ILE A 50 10.23 21.26 5.50
N GLY A 51 10.37 19.94 5.57
CA GLY A 51 9.48 19.04 4.85
C GLY A 51 8.09 18.98 5.48
N ILE A 52 7.18 18.41 4.73
CA ILE A 52 5.75 18.29 5.03
C ILE A 52 5.52 16.90 5.63
N ASN A 53 4.87 16.83 6.79
CA ASN A 53 4.55 15.58 7.47
C ASN A 53 3.06 15.59 7.80
N ASP A 54 2.29 14.88 6.98
CA ASP A 54 0.83 14.79 7.02
C ASP A 54 0.42 13.37 6.65
N GLU A 55 -0.88 13.07 6.67
CA GLU A 55 -1.42 11.72 6.39
C GLU A 55 -0.93 11.11 5.07
N ARG A 56 -0.60 11.96 4.09
CA ARG A 56 -0.15 11.54 2.75
C ARG A 56 1.28 11.93 2.43
N MET A 57 2.03 12.52 3.36
CA MET A 57 3.38 13.01 3.11
C MET A 57 4.27 12.75 4.31
N LYS A 58 5.49 12.28 4.07
CA LYS A 58 6.47 12.10 5.14
C LYS A 58 7.86 12.49 4.67
N VAL A 59 8.69 12.86 5.63
CA VAL A 59 10.12 13.09 5.39
C VAL A 59 10.88 11.88 5.89
N VAL A 60 11.77 11.34 5.05
CA VAL A 60 12.69 10.29 5.47
C VAL A 60 14.13 10.73 5.24
N GLU A 61 15.02 10.24 6.08
CA GLU A 61 16.46 10.39 5.88
C GLU A 61 16.96 9.21 5.06
N SER A 62 17.56 9.49 3.91
CA SER A 62 18.15 8.49 3.03
C SER A 62 19.66 8.72 2.93
N ILE A 63 20.43 7.64 2.96
CA ILE A 63 21.89 7.73 2.84
C ILE A 63 22.22 7.69 1.36
N ALA A 64 22.73 8.80 0.83
CA ALA A 64 23.22 8.90 -0.53
C ALA A 64 24.38 7.93 -0.77
N ASN A 65 24.71 7.68 -2.04
CA ASN A 65 25.81 6.79 -2.41
C ASN A 65 27.17 7.24 -1.83
N ASP A 66 27.31 8.56 -1.60
CA ASP A 66 28.50 9.19 -1.02
C ASP A 66 28.53 9.16 0.53
N GLY A 67 27.52 8.59 1.18
CA GLY A 67 27.40 8.53 2.65
C GLY A 67 26.78 9.79 3.27
N THR A 68 26.40 10.77 2.47
CA THR A 68 25.67 11.97 2.94
C THR A 68 24.23 11.62 3.29
N ILE A 69 23.71 12.14 4.41
CA ILE A 69 22.30 12.00 4.79
C ILE A 69 21.49 13.05 4.03
N GLU A 70 20.64 12.60 3.12
CA GLU A 70 19.70 13.43 2.38
C GLU A 70 18.29 13.28 2.95
N ARG A 71 17.63 14.41 3.22
CA ARG A 71 16.23 14.41 3.64
C ARG A 71 15.37 14.37 2.40
N VAL A 72 14.56 13.34 2.24
CA VAL A 72 13.70 13.14 1.06
C VAL A 72 12.24 13.27 1.48
N GLN A 73 11.54 14.19 0.83
CA GLN A 73 10.10 14.29 0.90
C GLN A 73 9.48 13.16 0.09
N MET A 74 8.72 12.31 0.77
CA MET A 74 7.92 11.26 0.15
C MET A 74 6.44 11.63 0.20
N ARG A 75 5.69 11.19 -0.81
CA ARG A 75 4.23 11.31 -0.89
C ARG A 75 3.62 9.93 -1.09
N LEU A 76 2.53 9.69 -0.37
CA LEU A 76 1.70 8.51 -0.53
C LEU A 76 0.88 8.66 -1.81
N GLU A 77 1.28 7.91 -2.82
CA GLU A 77 0.59 7.84 -4.11
C GLU A 77 0.24 6.40 -4.42
N GLN A 78 -0.78 6.21 -5.26
CA GLN A 78 -1.16 4.90 -5.70
C GLN A 78 -0.06 4.30 -6.57
N ASP A 79 0.42 3.11 -6.22
CA ASP A 79 1.40 2.41 -7.04
C ASP A 79 0.67 1.71 -8.21
N PRO A 80 0.95 2.10 -9.46
CA PRO A 80 0.36 1.44 -10.62
C PRO A 80 0.82 -0.03 -10.78
N ASN A 81 1.86 -0.44 -10.03
CA ASN A 81 2.36 -1.81 -10.00
C ASN A 81 1.89 -2.59 -8.77
N SER A 82 0.97 -2.04 -7.97
CA SER A 82 0.49 -2.69 -6.75
C SER A 82 -0.07 -4.07 -7.07
N LYS A 83 0.04 -4.98 -6.10
CA LYS A 83 -0.51 -6.33 -6.22
C LYS A 83 -1.99 -6.29 -6.60
N MET A 84 -2.75 -5.33 -6.06
CA MET A 84 -4.15 -5.09 -6.41
C MET A 84 -4.36 -4.83 -7.90
N VAL A 85 -3.60 -3.89 -8.48
CA VAL A 85 -3.66 -3.53 -9.91
C VAL A 85 -3.19 -4.71 -10.78
N ARG A 86 -2.11 -5.39 -10.38
CA ARG A 86 -1.57 -6.56 -11.09
C ARG A 86 -2.54 -7.74 -11.15
N LEU A 87 -3.36 -7.90 -10.12
CA LEU A 87 -4.40 -8.93 -10.05
C LEU A 87 -5.64 -8.57 -10.89
N GLY A 88 -5.69 -7.37 -11.46
CA GLY A 88 -6.83 -6.89 -12.25
C GLY A 88 -8.02 -6.44 -11.41
N PHE A 89 -7.83 -6.19 -10.11
CA PHE A 89 -8.84 -5.47 -9.33
C PHE A 89 -8.83 -4.00 -9.78
N SER A 90 -9.99 -3.48 -10.15
CA SER A 90 -10.09 -2.07 -10.47
C SER A 90 -9.78 -1.26 -9.21
N VAL A 91 -8.94 -0.23 -9.36
CA VAL A 91 -8.72 0.78 -8.30
C VAL A 91 -10.05 1.37 -7.79
N ASN A 92 -11.03 1.42 -8.68
CA ASN A 92 -12.38 1.92 -8.43
C ASN A 92 -13.37 0.83 -8.00
N GLU A 93 -12.93 -0.43 -7.86
CA GLU A 93 -13.73 -1.46 -7.22
C GLU A 93 -13.80 -1.05 -5.75
N ASN A 94 -14.96 -0.51 -5.39
CA ASN A 94 -15.26 0.23 -4.18
C ASN A 94 -15.31 -0.75 -2.99
N ILE A 95 -14.20 -1.43 -2.72
CA ILE A 95 -13.94 -2.03 -1.42
C ILE A 95 -13.90 -0.82 -0.51
N SER A 96 -15.00 -0.62 0.20
CA SER A 96 -15.18 0.48 1.15
C SER A 96 -13.86 0.59 1.90
N ALA A 97 -13.17 1.71 1.72
CA ALA A 97 -12.07 2.07 2.60
C ALA A 97 -12.54 1.74 4.02
N PRO A 98 -11.72 1.07 4.85
CA PRO A 98 -12.12 0.77 6.23
C PRO A 98 -12.66 2.08 6.77
N ARG A 99 -13.95 2.09 7.10
CA ARG A 99 -14.65 3.28 7.58
C ARG A 99 -13.80 3.74 8.73
N GLU A 100 -13.10 4.86 8.54
CA GLU A 100 -12.31 5.45 9.59
C GLU A 100 -13.34 5.78 10.67
N THR A 101 -13.44 4.90 11.66
CA THR A 101 -14.17 5.16 12.88
C THR A 101 -13.36 6.25 13.57
N GLY A 102 -13.64 7.49 13.18
CA GLY A 102 -13.26 8.66 13.94
C GLY A 102 -14.00 8.57 15.27
N GLU A 103 -13.24 8.27 16.32
CA GLU A 103 -13.60 8.59 17.70
C GLU A 103 -13.23 10.04 18.02
#